data_AF-A0A1L8D0X6-F1
#
_entry.id   AF-A0A1L8D0X6-F1
#
_cell.length_a   1.000
_cell.length_b   1.000
_cell.length_c   1.000
_cell.angle_alpha   90.00
_cell.angle_beta   90.00
_cell.angle_gamma   90.00
#
_symmetry.space_group_name_H-M   'P 1'
#
loop_
_entity.id
_entity.type
_entity.pdbx_description
1 polymer ?
#
loop_
_entity_poly.entity_id
_entity_poly.type
_entity_poly.pdbx_seq_one_letter_code
_entity_poly.pdbx_strand_id
1 'polypeptide(L)' 'MEKISFIASLPPIQSAVSVSGNGDGARVKLDVPGSEMSEVLKLLLLTGKTFRVTVEAVE' A
#
# COMPACT_ATOMS: atom_id res chain seq x y z
N MET A 1 6.42 -0.88 -18.05
CA MET A 1 6.39 -1.60 -16.76
C MET A 1 5.02 -2.21 -16.62
N GLU A 2 4.94 -3.50 -16.28
CA GLU A 2 3.65 -4.13 -15.98
C GLU A 2 3.00 -3.44 -14.76
N LYS A 3 1.67 -3.37 -14.75
CA LYS A 3 0.88 -2.75 -13.69
C LYS A 3 0.93 -3.67 -12.45
N ILE A 4 1.36 -3.14 -11.30
CA ILE A 4 1.30 -3.86 -10.00
C ILE A 4 -0.06 -3.55 -9.37
N SER A 5 -0.83 -4.58 -9.01
CA SER A 5 -2.16 -4.46 -8.41
C SER A 5 -2.41 -5.63 -7.48
N PHE A 6 -2.99 -5.38 -6.30
CA PHE A 6 -3.31 -6.43 -5.32
C PHE A 6 -4.49 -6.00 -4.44
N ILE A 7 -5.16 -6.98 -3.83
CA ILE A 7 -6.24 -6.76 -2.86
C ILE A 7 -5.63 -6.43 -1.48
N ALA A 8 -6.20 -5.44 -0.80
CA ALA A 8 -5.76 -5.04 0.53
C ALA A 8 -6.90 -4.43 1.36
N SER A 9 -6.71 -4.39 2.68
CA SER A 9 -7.56 -3.66 3.63
C SER A 9 -6.72 -2.89 4.64
N LEU A 10 -7.34 -1.96 5.37
CA LEU A 10 -6.66 -1.32 6.52
C LEU A 10 -6.75 -2.27 7.73
N PRO A 11 -5.63 -2.52 8.44
CA PRO A 11 -5.67 -3.30 9.67
C PRO A 11 -6.56 -2.59 10.72
N PRO A 12 -7.26 -3.32 11.60
CA PRO A 12 -8.14 -2.75 12.62
C PRO A 12 -7.35 -2.19 13.80
N ILE A 13 -6.43 -1.26 13.54
CA ILE A 13 -5.58 -0.59 14.52
C ILE A 13 -5.62 0.93 14.31
N GLN A 14 -5.52 1.71 15.39
CA GLN A 14 -5.52 3.18 15.30
C GLN A 14 -4.39 3.73 14.42
N SER A 15 -3.25 3.03 14.37
CA SER A 15 -2.07 3.44 13.59
C SER A 15 -2.08 2.98 12.12
N ALA A 16 -3.22 2.52 11.59
CA ALA A 16 -3.34 2.09 10.20
C ALA A 16 -2.99 3.21 9.20
N VAL A 17 -3.27 4.46 9.56
CA VAL A 17 -2.79 5.65 8.87
C VAL A 17 -2.05 6.53 9.89
N SER A 18 -0.82 6.93 9.58
CA SER A 18 0.01 7.80 10.41
C SER A 18 0.48 9.00 9.61
N VAL A 19 0.09 10.21 9.99
CA VAL A 19 0.53 11.46 9.37
C VAL A 19 1.87 11.89 9.99
N SER A 20 2.78 12.44 9.18
CA SER A 20 4.05 12.98 9.70
C SER A 20 3.79 14.19 10.61
N GLY A 21 4.60 14.37 11.66
CA GLY A 21 4.42 15.45 12.63
C GLY A 21 4.61 16.86 12.05
N ASN A 22 5.25 16.95 10.88
CA ASN A 22 5.46 18.17 10.10
C ASN A 22 4.47 18.31 8.93
N GLY A 23 3.52 17.38 8.78
CA GLY A 23 2.45 17.44 7.78
C GLY A 23 2.89 17.22 6.32
N ASP A 24 4.11 16.73 6.09
CA ASP A 24 4.68 16.52 4.76
C ASP A 24 4.39 15.13 4.16
N GLY A 25 3.59 14.30 4.84
CA GLY A 25 3.25 12.99 4.33
C GLY A 25 2.47 12.12 5.30
N ALA A 26 2.18 10.90 4.85
CA ALA A 26 1.54 9.89 5.65
C ALA A 26 2.06 8.50 5.30
N ARG A 27 1.93 7.57 6.24
CA ARG A 27 2.18 6.14 6.05
C ARG A 27 0.87 5.40 6.23
N VAL A 28 0.60 4.48 5.31
CA VAL A 28 -0.57 3.59 5.37
C VAL A 28 -0.07 2.17 5.54
N LYS A 29 -0.64 1.45 6.50
CA LYS A 29 -0.44 0.00 6.67
C LYS A 29 -1.61 -0.71 6.01
N LEU A 30 -1.31 -1.77 5.29
CA LEU A 30 -2.29 -2.55 4.55
C LEU A 30 -2.14 -4.03 4.93
N ASP A 31 -3.25 -4.65 5.29
CA ASP A 31 -3.34 -6.10 5.40
C ASP A 31 -3.57 -6.66 3.99
N VAL A 32 -2.74 -7.64 3.63
CA VAL A 32 -2.77 -8.27 2.31
C VAL A 32 -2.88 -9.78 2.51
N PRO A 33 -3.87 -10.46 1.89
CA PRO A 33 -3.97 -11.90 2.00
C PRO A 33 -2.76 -12.59 1.34
N GLY A 34 -2.37 -13.75 1.87
CA GLY A 34 -1.18 -14.47 1.39
C GLY A 34 -1.23 -14.83 -0.11
N SER A 35 -2.42 -14.94 -0.69
CA SER A 35 -2.62 -15.15 -2.14
C SER A 35 -2.06 -14.04 -3.02
N GLU A 36 -1.89 -12.83 -2.47
CA GLU A 36 -1.44 -11.63 -3.19
C GLU A 36 0.04 -11.31 -2.95
N MET A 37 0.76 -12.16 -2.21
CA MET A 37 2.14 -11.89 -1.79
C MET A 37 3.10 -11.64 -2.98
N SER A 38 2.90 -12.34 -4.10
CA SER A 38 3.72 -12.16 -5.31
C SER A 38 3.62 -10.73 -5.85
N GLU A 39 2.43 -10.12 -5.84
CA GLU A 39 2.22 -8.75 -6.29
C GLU A 39 2.81 -7.71 -5.33
N VAL A 40 2.67 -7.95 -4.01
CA VAL A 40 3.29 -7.08 -2.99
C VAL A 40 4.81 -7.04 -3.12
N LEU A 41 5.44 -8.19 -3.36
CA LEU A 41 6.90 -8.26 -3.51
C LEU A 41 7.42 -7.45 -4.72
N LYS A 42 6.60 -7.23 -5.76
CA LYS A 42 6.98 -6.38 -6.90
C LYS A 42 7.20 -4.92 -6.49
N LEU A 43 6.63 -4.46 -5.38
CA LEU A 43 6.86 -3.10 -4.85
C LEU A 43 8.34 -2.85 -4.49
N LEU A 44 9.11 -3.91 -4.19
CA LEU A 44 10.55 -3.80 -3.93
C LEU A 44 11.32 -3.24 -5.14
N LEU A 45 10.79 -3.36 -6.35
CA LEU A 45 11.37 -2.77 -7.57
C LEU A 45 11.24 -1.24 -7.61
N LEU A 46 10.40 -0.67 -6.74
CA LEU A 46 10.13 0.77 -6.62
C LEU A 46 10.83 1.41 -5.42
N THR A 47 11.70 0.70 -4.70
CA THR A 47 12.47 1.25 -3.58
C THR A 47 13.22 2.51 -4.00
N GLY A 48 13.07 3.58 -3.20
CA GLY A 48 13.66 4.89 -3.48
C GLY A 48 12.97 5.71 -4.56
N LYS A 49 11.83 5.24 -5.11
CA LYS A 49 11.05 5.95 -6.13
C LYS A 49 9.66 6.31 -5.62
N THR A 50 9.16 7.47 -6.03
CA THR A 50 7.74 7.81 -5.87
C THR A 50 6.91 7.05 -6.89
N PHE A 51 5.80 6.45 -6.46
CA PHE A 51 4.88 5.74 -7.34
C PHE A 51 3.43 6.18 -7.10
N ARG A 52 2.60 6.05 -8.15
CA ARG A 52 1.16 6.32 -8.07
C ARG A 52 0.44 5.05 -7.66
N VAL A 53 -0.46 5.17 -6.69
CA VAL A 53 -1.39 4.11 -6.29
C VAL A 53 -2.76 4.45 -6.84
N THR A 54 -3.44 3.47 -7.45
CA THR A 54 -4.84 3.56 -7.86
C THR A 54 -5.60 2.46 -7.13
N VAL A 55 -6.64 2.81 -6.36
CA VAL A 55 -7.48 1.86 -5.61
C VAL A 55 -8.92 2.07 -6.06
N GLU A 56 -9.63 1.00 -6.36
CA GLU A 56 -11.05 1.01 -6.73
C GLU A 56 -11.80 0.02 -5.83
N ALA A 57 -13.00 0.40 -5.38
CA ALA A 57 -13.85 -0.47 -4.60
C ALA A 57 -14.43 -1.56 -5.51
N VAL A 58 -14.48 -2.79 -5.01
CA VAL A 58 -15.14 -3.91 -5.67
C VAL A 58 -16.28 -4.33 -4.75
N GLU A 59 -17.52 -4.29 -5.26
CA GLU A 59 -18.72 -4.78 -4.56
C GLU A 59 -18.76 -6.30 -4.45
#